data_AF-A0A9C9Y656-F1
#
_entry.id   AF-A0A9C9Y656-F1
#
_cell.length_a   1.000
_cell.length_b   1.000
_cell.length_c   1.000
_cell.angle_alpha   90.00
_cell.angle_beta   90.00
_cell.angle_gamma   90.00
#
_symmetry.space_group_name_H-M   'P 1'
#
loop_
_entity.id
_entity.type
_entity.pdbx_description
1 polymer ?
#
loop_
_entity_poly.entity_id
_entity_poly.type
_entity_poly.pdbx_seq_one_letter_code
_entity_poly.pdbx_strand_id
1 'polypeptide(L)'
;MKTDNKKPNISQKDGYVEIEFSKEMPKETIKEQVAECINETCECCSPKFRENVSNFEVEEGENFKVKIYGWITKDEVEQNVVSCSPKLEEEKTSCCSSSSSNSNCC
;
A
#
# COMPACT_ATOMS: atom_id res chain seq x y z
N MET A 1 21.62 -1.75 -12.77
CA MET A 1 20.41 -1.10 -13.33
C MET A 1 19.80 -0.28 -12.20
N LYS A 2 19.55 1.01 -12.43
CA LYS A 2 18.87 1.84 -11.43
C LYS A 2 17.40 1.45 -11.50
N THR A 3 16.92 0.69 -10.52
CA THR A 3 15.49 0.51 -10.31
C THR A 3 15.01 1.84 -9.75
N ASP A 4 14.54 2.72 -10.63
CA ASP A 4 13.78 3.89 -10.20
C ASP A 4 12.57 3.36 -9.41
N ASN A 5 12.64 3.49 -8.08
CA ASN A 5 11.56 3.16 -7.15
C ASN A 5 10.33 3.96 -7.56
N LYS A 6 9.48 3.36 -8.40
CA LYS A 6 8.42 4.07 -9.09
C LYS A 6 7.21 4.13 -8.17
N LYS A 7 7.26 5.03 -7.18
CA LYS A 7 6.16 5.31 -6.25
C LYS A 7 4.83 5.38 -7.03
N PRO A 8 3.75 4.74 -6.55
CA PRO A 8 2.46 4.86 -7.19
C PRO A 8 2.01 6.33 -7.21
N ASN A 9 1.29 6.73 -8.26
CA ASN A 9 0.75 8.07 -8.38
C ASN A 9 -0.58 8.15 -7.65
N ILE A 10 -0.65 8.97 -6.60
CA ILE A 10 -1.86 9.13 -5.79
C ILE A 10 -2.51 10.48 -6.10
N SER A 11 -3.78 10.42 -6.48
CA SER A 11 -4.59 11.60 -6.85
C SER A 11 -5.87 11.64 -6.03
N GLN A 12 -6.11 12.77 -5.35
CA GLN A 12 -7.40 13.04 -4.71
C GLN A 12 -8.42 13.36 -5.79
N LYS A 13 -9.58 12.69 -5.75
CA LYS A 13 -10.75 12.96 -6.58
C LYS A 13 -11.94 13.30 -5.69
N ASP A 14 -13.03 13.75 -6.32
CA ASP A 14 -14.27 14.03 -5.63
C ASP A 14 -14.92 12.70 -5.22
N GLY A 15 -14.98 12.43 -3.91
CA GLY A 15 -15.57 11.21 -3.34
C GLY A 15 -14.66 9.97 -3.28
N TYR A 16 -13.45 10.03 -3.85
CA TYR A 16 -12.48 8.92 -3.77
C TYR A 16 -11.03 9.37 -3.91
N VAL A 17 -10.11 8.50 -3.53
CA VAL A 17 -8.69 8.61 -3.82
C VAL A 17 -8.31 7.55 -4.85
N GLU A 18 -7.64 7.99 -5.91
CA GLU A 18 -7.13 7.12 -6.96
C GLU A 18 -5.64 6.86 -6.75
N ILE A 19 -5.25 5.59 -6.81
CA ILE A 19 -3.86 5.14 -6.79
C ILE A 19 -3.57 4.46 -8.12
N GLU A 20 -2.71 5.07 -8.93
CA GLU A 20 -2.23 4.50 -10.19
C GLU A 20 -0.87 3.85 -9.98
N PHE A 21 -0.81 2.55 -10.22
CA PHE A 21 0.41 1.76 -10.15
C PHE A 21 1.00 1.59 -11.55
N SER A 22 2.33 1.65 -11.62
CA SER A 22 3.05 1.38 -12.85
C SER A 22 2.88 -0.09 -13.25
N LYS A 23 2.82 -0.36 -14.57
CA LYS A 23 2.75 -1.72 -15.15
C LYS A 23 3.87 -2.69 -14.71
N GLU A 24 4.92 -2.15 -14.12
CA GLU A 24 6.09 -2.87 -13.61
C GLU A 24 5.84 -3.47 -12.22
N MET A 25 4.79 -3.03 -11.52
CA MET A 25 4.42 -3.54 -10.21
C MET A 25 3.48 -4.76 -10.33
N PRO A 26 3.69 -5.81 -9.51
CA PRO A 26 2.87 -7.02 -9.55
C PRO A 26 1.44 -6.74 -9.10
N LYS A 27 0.49 -6.83 -10.06
CA LYS A 27 -0.94 -6.56 -9.85
C LYS A 27 -1.55 -7.38 -8.70
N GLU A 28 -1.17 -8.66 -8.61
CA GLU A 28 -1.67 -9.57 -7.56
C GLU A 28 -1.23 -9.11 -6.17
N THR A 29 0.01 -8.68 -6.01
CA THR A 29 0.52 -8.15 -4.74
C THR A 29 -0.20 -6.87 -4.32
N ILE A 30 -0.50 -5.98 -5.28
CA ILE A 30 -1.23 -4.74 -4.98
C ILE A 30 -2.67 -5.05 -4.56
N LYS A 31 -3.35 -5.97 -5.29
CA LYS A 31 -4.71 -6.42 -4.93
C LYS A 31 -4.75 -7.00 -3.53
N GLU A 32 -3.83 -7.91 -3.23
CA GLU A 32 -3.70 -8.55 -1.92
C GLU A 32 -3.51 -7.49 -0.84
N GLN A 33 -2.55 -6.59 -1.01
CA GLN A 33 -2.27 -5.57 -0.01
C GLN A 33 -3.45 -4.62 0.26
N VAL A 34 -4.15 -4.14 -0.78
CA VAL A 34 -5.33 -3.29 -0.62
C VAL A 34 -6.45 -4.07 0.07
N ALA A 35 -6.64 -5.33 -0.31
CA ALA A 35 -7.63 -6.19 0.32
C ALA A 35 -7.28 -6.45 1.80
N GLU A 36 -6.03 -6.71 2.13
CA GLU A 36 -5.58 -6.95 3.52
C GLU A 36 -5.69 -5.68 4.38
N CYS A 37 -5.40 -4.53 3.78
CA CYS A 37 -5.58 -3.24 4.41
C CYS A 37 -7.02 -3.02 4.83
N ILE A 38 -7.98 -3.45 4.01
CA ILE A 38 -9.41 -3.19 4.22
C ILE A 38 -10.06 -4.29 5.08
N ASN A 39 -9.68 -5.55 4.91
CA ASN A 39 -10.25 -6.72 5.61
C ASN A 39 -9.67 -6.96 7.02
N GLU A 40 -9.05 -5.96 7.63
CA GLU A 40 -8.46 -6.06 8.97
C GLU A 40 -7.28 -7.04 9.14
N THR A 41 -6.74 -7.58 8.05
CA THR A 41 -5.66 -8.60 8.14
C THR A 41 -4.25 -8.02 8.12
N CYS A 42 -4.06 -6.74 7.79
CA CYS A 42 -2.76 -6.05 7.88
C CYS A 42 -2.71 -5.11 9.10
N GLU A 43 -1.65 -5.16 9.92
CA GLU A 43 -1.47 -4.23 11.06
C GLU A 43 -1.08 -2.80 10.64
N CYS A 44 -0.70 -2.66 9.38
CA CYS A 44 -0.22 -1.46 8.73
C CYS A 44 -1.31 -0.43 8.40
N CYS A 45 -2.59 -0.83 8.40
CA CYS A 45 -3.70 0.08 8.16
C CYS A 45 -4.39 0.45 9.46
N SER A 46 -4.43 1.75 9.74
CA SER A 46 -5.06 2.28 10.94
C SER A 46 -6.55 1.95 10.95
N PRO A 47 -7.12 1.49 12.09
CA PRO A 47 -8.54 1.22 12.20
C PRO A 47 -9.38 2.46 11.86
N LYS A 48 -8.93 3.65 12.27
CA LYS A 48 -9.57 4.92 11.92
C LYS A 48 -9.64 5.18 10.41
N PHE A 49 -8.62 4.79 9.66
CA PHE A 49 -8.63 4.90 8.20
C PHE A 49 -9.66 3.94 7.60
N ARG A 50 -9.72 2.70 8.09
CA ARG A 50 -10.69 1.68 7.65
C ARG A 50 -12.13 2.11 7.88
N GLU A 51 -12.43 2.68 9.05
CA GLU A 51 -13.77 3.19 9.37
C GLU A 51 -14.23 4.29 8.40
N ASN A 52 -13.27 5.05 7.85
CA ASN A 52 -13.53 6.09 6.87
C ASN A 52 -13.61 5.56 5.44
N VAL A 53 -13.10 4.36 5.16
CA VAL A 53 -13.21 3.69 3.85
C VAL A 53 -14.60 3.08 3.73
N SER A 54 -15.35 3.51 2.72
CA SER A 54 -16.68 2.96 2.42
C SER A 54 -16.59 1.78 1.46
N ASN A 55 -15.73 1.86 0.45
CA ASN A 55 -15.55 0.80 -0.53
C ASN A 55 -14.21 0.97 -1.28
N PHE A 56 -13.77 -0.06 -1.99
CA PHE A 56 -12.69 0.05 -2.95
C PHE A 56 -13.07 -0.63 -4.28
N GLU A 57 -12.51 -0.11 -5.36
CA GLU A 57 -12.61 -0.69 -6.69
C GLU A 57 -11.23 -0.86 -7.29
N VAL A 58 -11.06 -1.96 -8.01
CA VAL A 58 -9.84 -2.26 -8.75
C VAL A 58 -10.16 -2.19 -10.23
N GLU A 59 -9.47 -1.30 -10.95
CA GLU A 59 -9.62 -1.14 -12.39
C GLU A 59 -8.39 -1.71 -13.09
N GLU A 60 -8.60 -2.80 -13.82
CA GLU A 60 -7.56 -3.50 -14.57
C GLU A 60 -7.56 -3.03 -16.03
N GLY A 61 -6.68 -2.05 -16.33
CA GLY A 61 -6.47 -1.54 -17.68
C GLY A 61 -5.00 -1.64 -18.12
N GLU A 62 -4.60 -0.74 -19.03
CA GLU A 62 -3.19 -0.53 -19.39
C GLU A 62 -2.32 -0.19 -18.16
N ASN A 63 -2.87 0.63 -17.27
CA ASN A 63 -2.35 0.85 -15.92
C ASN A 63 -3.24 0.14 -14.90
N PHE A 64 -2.64 -0.28 -13.79
CA PHE A 64 -3.38 -0.85 -12.68
C PHE A 64 -3.80 0.27 -11.74
N LYS A 65 -5.12 0.46 -11.54
CA LYS A 65 -5.65 1.53 -10.71
C LYS A 65 -6.50 0.98 -9.57
N VAL A 66 -6.37 1.60 -8.41
CA VAL A 66 -7.18 1.33 -7.24
C VAL A 66 -7.90 2.61 -6.85
N LYS A 67 -9.22 2.54 -6.72
CA LYS A 67 -10.06 3.65 -6.25
C LYS A 67 -10.55 3.31 -4.87
N ILE A 68 -10.25 4.16 -3.89
CA ILE A 68 -10.71 3.99 -2.51
C ILE A 68 -11.72 5.09 -2.23
N TYR A 69 -12.97 4.70 -1.99
CA TYR A 69 -14.08 5.59 -1.71
C TYR A 69 -14.25 5.75 -0.21
N GLY A 70 -14.58 6.96 0.23
CA GLY A 70 -14.84 7.24 1.64
C GLY A 70 -14.43 8.64 2.07
N TRP A 71 -14.54 8.90 3.37
CA TRP A 71 -14.05 10.14 3.99
C TRP A 71 -12.55 10.02 4.26
N ILE A 72 -11.78 9.92 3.19
CA ILE A 72 -10.33 9.71 3.26
C ILE A 72 -9.59 10.70 2.38
N THR A 73 -8.38 11.03 2.81
CA THR A 73 -7.49 11.94 2.08
C THR A 73 -6.36 11.19 1.39
N LYS A 74 -5.78 11.82 0.37
CA LYS A 74 -4.56 11.35 -0.30
C LYS A 74 -3.45 11.01 0.70
N ASP A 75 -3.25 11.83 1.72
CA ASP A 75 -2.18 11.63 2.71
C ASP A 75 -2.45 10.40 3.56
N GLU A 76 -3.70 10.21 4.00
CA GLU A 76 -4.10 9.01 4.72
C GLU A 76 -3.93 7.73 3.88
N VAL A 77 -4.28 7.79 2.59
CA VAL A 77 -4.05 6.66 1.67
C VAL A 77 -2.56 6.40 1.49
N GLU A 78 -1.74 7.44 1.37
CA GLU A 78 -0.29 7.26 1.25
C GLU A 78 0.29 6.59 2.50
N GLN A 79 -0.09 7.04 3.69
CA GLN A 79 0.42 6.52 4.96
C GLN A 79 -0.14 5.13 5.33
N ASN A 80 -1.38 4.82 4.96
CA ASN A 80 -2.01 3.56 5.35
C ASN A 80 -1.95 2.51 4.26
N VAL A 81 -1.93 2.87 2.98
CA VAL A 81 -1.95 1.89 1.86
C VAL A 81 -0.58 1.81 1.21
N VAL A 82 0.08 2.93 0.93
CA VAL A 82 1.37 2.91 0.23
C VAL A 82 2.52 2.59 1.19
N SER A 83 2.58 3.21 2.37
CA SER A 83 3.58 2.89 3.41
C SER A 83 3.36 1.52 4.07
N CYS A 84 2.21 0.90 3.82
CA CYS A 84 1.82 -0.41 4.33
C CYS A 84 2.53 -1.59 3.64
N SER A 85 3.37 -1.33 2.63
CA SER A 85 4.20 -2.35 1.99
C SER A 85 5.68 -2.03 2.10
N PRO A 86 6.50 -2.96 2.59
CA PRO A 86 7.89 -3.07 2.14
C PRO A 86 7.98 -3.60 0.69
N LYS A 87 6.92 -4.19 0.12
CA LYS A 87 6.98 -4.86 -1.21
C LYS A 87 7.09 -3.92 -2.42
N LEU A 88 6.91 -2.60 -2.25
CA LEU A 88 7.15 -1.62 -3.31
C LEU A 88 8.52 -0.93 -3.20
N GLU A 89 9.19 -1.05 -2.04
CA GLU A 89 10.47 -0.39 -1.75
C GLU A 89 11.66 -1.34 -1.53
N GLU A 90 11.47 -2.66 -1.43
CA GLU A 90 12.61 -3.59 -1.27
C GLU A 90 12.70 -4.63 -2.38
N GLU A 91 13.70 -4.61 -3.28
CA GLU A 91 15.12 -4.90 -3.01
C GLU A 91 15.94 -3.72 -2.43
N LYS A 92 15.85 -3.50 -1.10
CA LYS A 92 16.93 -3.02 -0.21
C LYS A 92 16.45 -2.84 1.24
N THR A 93 16.78 -3.85 2.02
CA THR A 93 17.09 -3.77 3.45
C THR A 93 15.91 -3.78 4.44
N SER A 94 15.49 -5.01 4.72
CA SER A 94 15.45 -5.59 6.06
C SER A 94 14.35 -5.03 6.96
N CYS A 95 13.33 -5.85 7.17
CA CYS A 95 12.94 -6.16 8.55
C CYS A 95 14.24 -6.53 9.30
N CYS A 96 14.74 -5.61 10.14
CA CYS A 96 15.86 -5.74 11.08
C CYS A 96 17.17 -6.37 10.54
N SER A 97 18.16 -5.54 10.21
CA SER A 97 19.53 -6.03 10.17
C SER A 97 20.02 -6.14 11.61
N SER A 98 20.15 -7.38 12.12
CA SER A 98 21.30 -7.89 12.90
C SER A 98 20.88 -9.08 13.77
N SER A 99 21.14 -10.31 13.30
CA SER A 99 21.27 -11.47 14.19
C SER A 99 22.65 -12.08 14.02
N SER A 100 23.64 -11.42 14.61
CA SER A 100 24.83 -12.07 15.17
C SER A 100 25.38 -11.20 16.28
N SER A 101 24.70 -11.25 17.43
CA SER A 101 25.34 -11.37 18.75
C SER A 101 24.26 -11.48 19.81
N ASN A 102 24.06 -12.72 20.27
CA ASN A 102 23.69 -13.05 21.63
C ASN A 102 22.31 -12.58 22.17
N SER A 103 21.45 -13.58 22.38
CA SER A 103 20.47 -13.70 23.47
C SER A 103 19.25 -12.76 23.50
N ASN A 104 18.10 -13.44 23.45
CA ASN A 104 16.76 -13.03 23.90
C ASN A 104 16.03 -11.93 23.13
N CYS A 105 15.17 -12.38 22.21
CA CYS A 105 13.78 -11.92 22.16
C CYS A 105 12.89 -13.18 22.15
N CYS A 106 11.97 -13.24 23.12
CA CYS A 106 11.02 -14.32 23.35
C CYS A 106 9.89 -14.35 22.32
#